data_AF-A0AAP0L1Z8-F1
#
_entry.id   AF-A0AAP0L1Z8-F1
#
_cell.length_a   1.000
_cell.length_b   1.000
_cell.length_c   1.000
_cell.angle_alpha   90.00
_cell.angle_beta   90.00
_cell.angle_gamma   90.00
#
_symmetry.space_group_name_H-M   'P 1'
#
loop_
_entity.id
_entity.type
_entity.pdbx_description
1 polymer ?
#
loop_
_entity_poly.entity_id
_entity_poly.type
_entity_poly.pdbx_seq_one_letter_code
_entity_poly.pdbx_strand_id
1 'polypeptide(L)'
;MFRPDRVKALVALSVAFQPRDPSKKPTERLQAAFGDNYYIIRFQEPGKMEAEIARVGAETVLKEFLTYHSAAPFMIPKDKGLTPNGSLPLPSWLSKADVKYYTSKYQQKGFTGPLNYYRALDLTWELTAPWTGAQVKVPTKFIVGDMDLTYNSPGVKDFIHNGGFKKFVPNLEVVVMKGVGHFINEEKARDISAHIYSFIKKF
;
A
#
# COMPACT_ATOMS: atom_id res chain seq x y z
N MET A 1 10.73 2.80 14.50
CA MET A 1 10.57 3.08 15.96
C MET A 1 11.27 2.05 16.83
N PHE A 2 11.20 0.75 16.51
CA PHE A 2 11.77 -0.29 17.39
C PHE A 2 13.29 -0.36 17.41
N ARG A 3 13.95 -0.19 16.24
CA ARG A 3 15.41 -0.25 16.08
C ARG A 3 15.94 0.85 15.15
N PRO A 4 15.77 2.14 15.51
CA PRO A 4 16.26 3.24 14.68
C PRO A 4 17.78 3.21 14.50
N ASP A 5 18.51 2.62 15.45
CA ASP A 5 19.96 2.40 15.42
C ASP A 5 20.42 1.51 14.25
N ARG A 6 19.52 0.70 13.67
CA ARG A 6 19.83 -0.21 12.55
C ARG A 6 19.55 0.42 11.18
N VAL A 7 18.98 1.62 11.11
CA VAL A 7 18.56 2.25 9.86
C VAL A 7 19.17 3.63 9.74
N LYS A 8 20.15 3.79 8.84
CA LYS A 8 20.80 5.09 8.58
C LYS A 8 19.85 6.10 7.93
N ALA A 9 19.09 5.65 6.93
CA ALA A 9 18.13 6.45 6.19
C ALA A 9 17.05 5.53 5.59
N LEU A 10 15.86 6.07 5.35
CA LEU A 10 14.69 5.36 4.81
C LEU A 10 14.18 6.05 3.54
N VAL A 11 13.99 5.31 2.47
CA VAL A 11 13.15 5.73 1.34
C VAL A 11 11.85 4.94 1.42
N ALA A 12 10.75 5.61 1.76
CA ALA A 12 9.43 5.04 1.90
C ALA A 12 8.58 5.37 0.65
N LEU A 13 7.92 4.37 0.09
CA LEU A 13 7.11 4.51 -1.13
C LEU A 13 5.63 4.30 -0.79
N SER A 14 4.74 5.06 -1.43
CA SER A 14 3.27 4.91 -1.38
C SER A 14 2.62 5.20 -0.02
N VAL A 15 2.88 4.37 1.00
CA VAL A 15 2.15 4.40 2.27
C VAL A 15 2.82 5.35 3.26
N ALA A 16 2.15 6.44 3.61
CA ALA A 16 2.61 7.37 4.66
C ALA A 16 2.57 6.70 6.05
N PHE A 17 3.35 7.22 7.00
CA PHE A 17 3.26 6.78 8.40
C PHE A 17 1.83 6.93 8.90
N GLN A 18 1.31 5.89 9.54
CA GLN A 18 -0.03 5.89 10.12
C GLN A 18 0.08 5.99 11.64
N PRO A 19 -0.18 7.17 12.25
CA PRO A 19 -0.20 7.30 13.69
C PRO A 19 -1.25 6.36 14.29
N ARG A 20 -0.88 5.67 15.37
CA ARG A 20 -1.83 4.85 16.11
C ARG A 20 -2.87 5.75 16.77
N ASP A 21 -4.13 5.59 16.39
CA ASP A 21 -5.28 6.17 17.07
C ASP A 21 -5.73 5.22 18.20
N PRO A 22 -5.61 5.61 19.49
CA PRO A 22 -5.99 4.73 20.59
C PRO A 22 -7.51 4.53 20.73
N SER A 23 -8.33 5.34 20.06
CA SER A 23 -9.79 5.33 20.22
C SER A 23 -10.50 4.26 19.37
N LYS A 24 -9.86 3.74 18.31
CA LYS A 24 -10.53 2.87 17.35
C LYS A 24 -9.56 1.93 16.64
N LYS A 25 -9.98 0.67 16.42
CA LYS A 25 -9.18 -0.31 15.68
C LYS A 25 -9.09 0.06 14.19
N PRO A 26 -7.99 -0.29 13.48
CA PRO A 26 -7.83 0.00 12.06
C PRO A 26 -8.98 -0.50 11.19
N THR A 27 -9.42 -1.75 11.36
CA THR A 27 -10.50 -2.32 10.54
C THR A 27 -11.82 -1.58 10.76
N GLU A 28 -12.18 -1.27 12.00
CA GLU A 28 -13.39 -0.50 12.34
C GLU A 28 -13.36 0.91 11.74
N ARG A 29 -12.19 1.56 11.72
CA ARG A 29 -12.01 2.89 11.12
C ARG A 29 -12.19 2.82 9.60
N LEU A 30 -11.58 1.82 8.96
CA LEU A 30 -11.67 1.62 7.51
C LEU A 30 -13.09 1.24 7.09
N GLN A 31 -13.76 0.38 7.85
CA GLN A 31 -15.15 -0.01 7.62
C GLN A 31 -16.09 1.19 7.79
N ALA A 32 -15.89 2.05 8.79
CA ALA A 32 -16.69 3.26 8.93
C ALA A 32 -16.46 4.27 7.80
N ALA A 33 -15.25 4.35 7.24
CA ALA A 33 -14.92 5.29 6.18
C ALA A 33 -15.37 4.82 4.78
N PHE A 34 -15.28 3.52 4.50
CA PHE A 34 -15.45 2.97 3.15
C PHE A 34 -16.50 1.87 3.04
N GLY A 35 -17.03 1.39 4.17
CA GLY A 35 -17.99 0.31 4.23
C GLY A 35 -17.40 -1.08 3.98
N ASP A 36 -18.29 -2.06 3.96
CA ASP A 36 -17.98 -3.49 3.89
C ASP A 36 -17.35 -3.96 2.58
N ASN A 37 -17.48 -3.16 1.53
CA ASN A 37 -16.95 -3.46 0.20
C ASN A 37 -15.49 -3.06 0.05
N TYR A 38 -14.92 -2.33 1.02
CA TYR A 38 -13.51 -1.93 0.95
C TYR A 38 -12.58 -3.15 1.00
N TYR A 39 -11.57 -3.18 0.14
CA TYR A 39 -10.74 -4.38 -0.06
C TYR A 39 -10.11 -4.92 1.23
N ILE A 40 -9.63 -4.06 2.13
CA ILE A 40 -9.05 -4.49 3.42
C ILE A 40 -10.10 -5.21 4.28
N ILE A 41 -11.35 -4.72 4.28
CA ILE A 41 -12.45 -5.35 5.01
C ILE A 41 -12.82 -6.69 4.37
N ARG A 42 -12.82 -6.74 3.04
CA ARG A 42 -13.06 -7.97 2.27
C ARG A 42 -11.97 -9.02 2.44
N PHE A 43 -10.76 -8.64 2.86
CA PHE A 43 -9.65 -9.57 3.12
C PHE A 43 -9.67 -10.18 4.52
N GLN A 44 -10.46 -9.64 5.46
CA GLN A 44 -10.41 -10.04 6.87
C GLN A 44 -10.81 -11.50 7.09
N GLU A 45 -11.82 -11.99 6.38
CA GLU A 45 -12.30 -13.37 6.58
C GLU A 45 -11.35 -14.39 5.92
N PRO A 46 -10.76 -15.32 6.69
CA PRO A 46 -9.88 -16.34 6.14
C PRO A 46 -10.57 -17.22 5.10
N GLY A 47 -9.92 -17.46 3.97
CA GLY A 47 -10.40 -18.35 2.91
C GLY A 47 -11.38 -17.71 1.93
N LYS A 48 -12.09 -16.63 2.28
CA LYS A 48 -13.07 -16.01 1.37
C LYS A 48 -12.42 -15.36 0.16
N MET A 49 -11.47 -14.45 0.37
CA MET A 49 -10.79 -13.80 -0.74
C MET A 49 -9.95 -14.80 -1.54
N GLU A 50 -9.34 -15.79 -0.89
CA GLU A 50 -8.63 -16.87 -1.59
C GLU A 50 -9.55 -17.64 -2.54
N ALA A 51 -10.78 -17.97 -2.11
CA ALA A 51 -11.77 -18.65 -2.96
C ALA A 51 -12.20 -17.77 -4.15
N GLU A 52 -12.40 -16.46 -3.93
CA GLU A 52 -12.70 -15.52 -5.02
C GLU A 52 -11.56 -15.42 -6.04
N ILE A 53 -10.32 -15.34 -5.56
CA ILE A 53 -9.13 -15.32 -6.43
C ILE A 53 -8.99 -16.64 -7.19
N ALA A 54 -9.26 -17.78 -6.54
CA ALA A 54 -9.22 -19.09 -7.20
C ALA A 54 -10.24 -19.20 -8.34
N ARG A 55 -11.44 -18.63 -8.16
CA ARG A 55 -12.50 -18.57 -9.19
C ARG A 55 -12.09 -17.67 -10.37
N VAL A 56 -11.44 -16.54 -10.10
CA VAL A 56 -11.07 -15.53 -11.10
C VAL A 56 -9.75 -15.88 -11.84
N GLY A 57 -8.85 -16.57 -11.16
CA GLY A 57 -7.50 -16.90 -11.64
C GLY A 57 -6.45 -15.88 -11.21
N ALA A 58 -5.32 -16.38 -10.70
CA ALA A 58 -4.23 -15.55 -10.15
C ALA A 58 -3.68 -14.53 -11.15
N GLU A 59 -3.52 -14.90 -12.41
CA GLU A 59 -3.02 -14.00 -13.46
C GLU A 59 -3.93 -12.80 -13.64
N THR A 60 -5.24 -13.03 -13.74
CA THR A 60 -6.26 -11.99 -13.92
C THR A 60 -6.27 -11.04 -12.73
N VAL A 61 -6.19 -11.56 -11.51
CA VAL A 61 -6.15 -10.75 -10.28
C VAL A 61 -4.88 -9.90 -10.20
N LEU A 62 -3.72 -10.49 -10.52
CA LEU A 62 -2.46 -9.75 -10.53
C LEU A 62 -2.45 -8.66 -11.58
N LYS A 63 -3.00 -8.92 -12.78
CA LYS A 63 -3.21 -7.89 -13.80
C LYS A 63 -4.08 -6.75 -13.29
N GLU A 64 -5.21 -7.06 -12.65
CA GLU A 64 -6.11 -6.04 -12.09
C GLU A 64 -5.37 -5.15 -11.08
N PHE A 65 -4.65 -5.75 -10.13
CA PHE A 65 -3.94 -4.98 -9.11
C PHE A 65 -2.80 -4.16 -9.71
N LEU A 66 -1.93 -4.78 -10.51
CA LEU A 66 -0.76 -4.09 -11.08
C LEU A 66 -1.16 -2.99 -12.06
N THR A 67 -2.27 -3.13 -12.77
CA THR A 67 -2.75 -2.12 -13.72
C THR A 67 -3.73 -1.13 -13.12
N TYR A 68 -4.04 -1.24 -11.82
CA TYR A 68 -4.93 -0.32 -11.13
C TYR A 68 -4.37 1.11 -11.13
N HIS A 69 -4.97 1.97 -11.96
CA HIS A 69 -4.59 3.38 -12.13
C HIS A 69 -5.80 4.28 -11.85
N SER A 70 -6.22 4.32 -10.59
CA SER A 70 -7.33 5.15 -10.14
C SER A 70 -7.06 5.65 -8.73
N ALA A 71 -7.36 6.94 -8.50
CA ALA A 71 -7.32 7.56 -7.19
C ALA A 71 -8.42 7.04 -6.23
N ALA A 72 -9.42 6.33 -6.76
CA ALA A 72 -10.52 5.78 -5.96
C ALA A 72 -10.03 4.65 -5.04
N PRO A 73 -10.71 4.41 -3.90
CA PRO A 73 -10.44 3.22 -3.10
C PRO A 73 -10.78 1.95 -3.89
N PHE A 74 -10.01 0.88 -3.68
CA PHE A 74 -10.32 -0.42 -4.29
C PHE A 74 -11.53 -1.04 -3.58
N MET A 75 -12.63 -1.14 -4.32
CA MET A 75 -13.90 -1.66 -3.82
C MET A 75 -14.22 -3.01 -4.45
N ILE A 76 -14.52 -4.00 -3.62
CA ILE A 76 -14.97 -5.32 -4.02
C ILE A 76 -16.42 -5.45 -3.52
N PRO A 77 -17.43 -5.41 -4.40
CA PRO A 77 -18.83 -5.57 -3.99
C PRO A 77 -19.12 -6.98 -3.43
N LYS A 78 -19.85 -7.10 -2.32
CA LYS A 78 -20.16 -8.41 -1.69
C LYS A 78 -20.97 -9.34 -2.59
N ASP A 79 -21.88 -8.79 -3.37
CA ASP A 79 -22.78 -9.49 -4.30
C ASP A 79 -22.06 -9.99 -5.56
N LYS A 80 -21.08 -9.23 -6.06
CA LYS A 80 -20.34 -9.56 -7.29
C LYS A 80 -19.00 -10.25 -7.04
N GLY A 81 -18.41 -10.02 -5.88
CA GLY A 81 -17.04 -10.42 -5.58
C GLY A 81 -15.99 -9.70 -6.44
N LEU A 82 -14.78 -10.23 -6.44
CA LEU A 82 -13.68 -9.73 -7.26
C LEU A 82 -14.02 -9.86 -8.74
N THR A 83 -14.11 -8.71 -9.41
CA THR A 83 -14.51 -8.58 -10.82
C THR A 83 -13.47 -7.73 -11.55
N PRO A 84 -12.39 -8.35 -12.07
CA PRO A 84 -11.38 -7.64 -12.82
C PRO A 84 -11.94 -6.93 -14.05
N ASN A 85 -11.40 -5.75 -14.34
CA ASN A 85 -11.71 -4.94 -15.50
C ASN A 85 -11.08 -5.53 -16.78
N GLY A 86 -11.54 -6.72 -17.18
CA GLY A 86 -11.30 -7.30 -18.50
C GLY A 86 -9.84 -7.31 -18.99
N SER A 87 -9.68 -7.47 -20.31
CA SER A 87 -8.37 -7.58 -20.97
C SER A 87 -7.86 -6.21 -21.42
N LEU A 88 -7.69 -5.27 -20.49
CA LEU A 88 -7.00 -4.01 -20.80
C LEU A 88 -5.57 -4.31 -21.27
N PRO A 89 -5.03 -3.57 -22.26
CA PRO A 89 -3.64 -3.72 -22.65
C PRO A 89 -2.74 -3.43 -21.45
N LEU A 90 -1.70 -4.23 -21.27
CA LEU A 90 -0.73 -3.99 -20.21
C LEU A 90 -0.06 -2.62 -20.45
N PRO A 91 0.18 -1.83 -19.39
CA PRO A 91 0.90 -0.58 -19.52
C PRO A 91 2.34 -0.86 -19.96
N SER A 92 2.99 0.13 -20.58
CA SER A 92 4.32 -0.04 -21.18
C SER A 92 5.42 -0.45 -20.20
N TRP A 93 5.20 -0.26 -18.90
CA TRP A 93 6.13 -0.62 -17.83
C TRP A 93 5.95 -2.06 -17.33
N LEU A 94 4.86 -2.75 -17.70
CA LEU A 94 4.54 -4.10 -17.24
C LEU A 94 4.50 -5.08 -18.41
N SER A 95 5.52 -5.91 -18.56
CA SER A 95 5.56 -6.88 -19.66
C SER A 95 4.73 -8.13 -19.37
N LYS A 96 4.39 -8.89 -20.42
CA LYS A 96 3.78 -10.22 -20.27
C LYS A 96 4.67 -11.19 -19.49
N ALA A 97 6.00 -11.03 -19.60
CA ALA A 97 6.95 -11.86 -18.86
C ALA A 97 6.93 -11.56 -17.37
N ASP A 98 6.81 -10.29 -16.98
CA ASP A 98 6.70 -9.88 -15.57
C ASP A 98 5.42 -10.43 -14.95
N VAL A 99 4.28 -10.28 -15.65
CA VAL A 99 3.01 -10.85 -15.20
C VAL A 99 3.10 -12.37 -15.02
N LYS A 100 3.72 -13.08 -15.98
CA LYS A 100 3.93 -14.53 -15.89
C LYS A 100 4.82 -14.89 -14.70
N TYR A 101 5.87 -14.11 -14.44
CA TYR A 101 6.74 -14.31 -13.28
C TYR A 101 5.96 -14.21 -11.98
N TYR A 102 5.23 -13.10 -11.75
CA TYR A 102 4.39 -12.94 -10.56
C TYR A 102 3.37 -14.07 -10.43
N THR A 103 2.65 -14.37 -11.52
CA THR A 103 1.64 -15.42 -11.56
C THR A 103 2.21 -16.77 -11.13
N SER A 104 3.39 -17.14 -11.64
CA SER A 104 4.03 -18.42 -11.28
C SER A 104 4.29 -18.56 -9.78
N LYS A 105 4.67 -17.47 -9.11
CA LYS A 105 4.95 -17.48 -7.66
C LYS A 105 3.67 -17.58 -6.85
N TYR A 106 2.64 -16.83 -7.23
CA TYR A 106 1.34 -16.87 -6.55
C TYR A 106 0.57 -18.16 -6.80
N GLN A 107 0.72 -18.80 -7.96
CA GLN A 107 0.17 -20.14 -8.20
C GLN A 107 0.84 -21.20 -7.32
N GLN A 108 2.15 -21.08 -7.07
CA GLN A 108 2.88 -22.02 -6.22
C GLN A 108 2.58 -21.83 -4.71
N LYS A 109 2.42 -20.59 -4.26
CA LYS A 109 2.34 -20.25 -2.82
C LYS A 109 0.96 -19.82 -2.34
N GLY A 110 0.04 -19.51 -3.25
CA GLY A 110 -1.26 -18.93 -2.94
C GLY A 110 -1.17 -17.48 -2.44
N PHE A 111 -2.33 -16.94 -2.07
CA PHE A 111 -2.48 -15.56 -1.58
C PHE A 111 -2.63 -15.44 -0.07
N THR A 112 -2.81 -16.54 0.66
CA THR A 112 -3.07 -16.53 2.12
C THR A 112 -1.97 -15.81 2.89
N GLY A 113 -0.69 -16.09 2.60
CA GLY A 113 0.43 -15.44 3.30
C GLY A 113 0.38 -13.90 3.19
N PRO A 114 0.33 -13.34 1.97
CA PRO A 114 0.13 -11.90 1.78
C PRO A 114 -1.16 -11.35 2.40
N LEU A 115 -2.30 -12.05 2.26
CA LEU A 115 -3.57 -11.61 2.84
C LEU A 115 -3.55 -11.57 4.37
N ASN A 116 -2.80 -12.46 5.03
CA ASN A 116 -2.68 -12.50 6.49
C ASN A 116 -2.09 -11.23 7.10
N TYR A 117 -1.32 -10.43 6.36
CA TYR A 117 -0.86 -9.12 6.84
C TYR A 117 -2.03 -8.17 7.10
N TYR A 118 -3.08 -8.21 6.27
CA TYR A 118 -4.29 -7.41 6.46
C TYR A 118 -5.14 -7.93 7.63
N ARG A 119 -5.16 -9.25 7.83
CA ARG A 119 -5.88 -9.90 8.93
C ARG A 119 -5.25 -9.61 10.29
N ALA A 120 -3.96 -9.33 10.31
CA ALA A 120 -3.21 -8.97 11.50
C ALA A 120 -3.23 -7.46 11.82
N LEU A 121 -3.98 -6.63 11.09
CA LEU A 121 -3.97 -5.16 11.30
C LEU A 121 -4.38 -4.78 12.71
N ASP A 122 -5.49 -5.34 13.20
CA ASP A 122 -6.00 -5.03 14.53
C ASP A 122 -5.07 -5.57 15.64
N LEU A 123 -4.53 -6.77 15.46
CA LEU A 123 -3.53 -7.31 16.37
C LEU A 123 -2.25 -6.45 16.38
N THR A 124 -1.80 -5.97 15.22
CA THR A 124 -0.66 -5.06 15.13
C THR A 124 -0.96 -3.76 15.87
N TRP A 125 -2.18 -3.23 15.75
CA TRP A 125 -2.61 -2.05 16.49
C TRP A 125 -2.63 -2.28 18.01
N GLU A 126 -3.05 -3.46 18.48
CA GLU A 126 -3.00 -3.82 19.91
C GLU A 126 -1.54 -3.87 20.40
N LEU A 127 -0.68 -4.59 19.68
CA LEU A 127 0.72 -4.82 20.05
C LEU A 127 1.59 -3.55 19.94
N THR A 128 1.19 -2.57 19.12
CA THR A 128 1.92 -1.31 18.96
C THR A 128 1.48 -0.21 19.92
N ALA A 129 0.57 -0.50 20.86
CA ALA A 129 0.13 0.45 21.88
C ALA A 129 1.28 1.17 22.63
N PRO A 130 2.39 0.51 23.00
CA PRO A 130 3.51 1.17 23.70
C PRO A 130 4.17 2.31 22.91
N TRP A 131 3.96 2.40 21.59
CA TRP A 131 4.53 3.44 20.73
C TRP A 131 3.50 4.49 20.29
N THR A 132 2.36 4.57 20.96
CA THR A 132 1.38 5.65 20.72
C THR A 132 2.06 7.01 20.92
N GLY A 133 1.98 7.89 19.92
CA GLY A 133 2.59 9.23 19.96
C GLY A 133 4.11 9.27 19.69
N ALA A 134 4.78 8.13 19.56
CA ALA A 134 6.21 8.10 19.31
C ALA A 134 6.56 8.58 17.88
N GLN A 135 7.75 9.16 17.74
CA GLN A 135 8.25 9.71 16.48
C GLN A 135 9.24 8.75 15.80
N VAL A 136 9.23 8.73 14.47
CA VAL A 136 10.28 8.11 13.66
C VAL A 136 11.39 9.14 13.44
N LYS A 137 12.53 8.95 14.10
CA LYS A 137 13.69 9.87 14.03
C LYS A 137 14.64 9.60 12.85
N VAL A 138 14.49 8.46 12.17
CA VAL A 138 15.30 8.09 11.01
C VAL A 138 15.08 9.11 9.87
N PRO A 139 16.14 9.65 9.25
CA PRO A 139 16.02 10.47 8.04
C PRO A 139 15.22 9.74 6.97
N THR A 140 14.13 10.34 6.51
CA THR A 140 13.15 9.68 5.65
C THR A 140 12.85 10.49 4.42
N LYS A 141 12.89 9.87 3.25
CA LYS A 141 12.33 10.39 2.01
C LYS A 141 11.09 9.59 1.65
N PHE A 142 9.95 10.26 1.61
CA PHE A 142 8.68 9.67 1.21
C PHE A 142 8.36 10.06 -0.24
N ILE A 143 8.00 9.08 -1.06
CA ILE A 143 7.70 9.27 -2.48
C ILE A 143 6.37 8.57 -2.79
N VAL A 144 5.46 9.26 -3.45
CA VAL A 144 4.14 8.71 -3.79
C VAL A 144 3.65 9.22 -5.15
N GLY A 145 2.88 8.41 -5.87
CA GLY A 145 2.17 8.84 -7.08
C GLY A 145 0.91 9.63 -6.73
N ASP A 146 0.56 10.66 -7.50
CA ASP A 146 -0.66 11.44 -7.27
C ASP A 146 -1.95 10.66 -7.56
N MET A 147 -1.87 9.56 -8.33
CA MET A 147 -2.96 8.63 -8.62
C MET A 147 -2.99 7.43 -7.67
N ASP A 148 -2.09 7.35 -6.70
CA ASP A 148 -2.06 6.27 -5.71
C ASP A 148 -3.31 6.34 -4.80
N LEU A 149 -4.06 5.23 -4.68
CA LEU A 149 -5.24 5.14 -3.82
C LEU A 149 -4.95 5.44 -2.35
N THR A 150 -3.73 5.14 -1.88
CA THR A 150 -3.34 5.37 -0.49
C THR A 150 -3.14 6.85 -0.21
N TYR A 151 -2.57 7.59 -1.17
CA TYR A 151 -2.43 9.05 -1.12
C TYR A 151 -3.78 9.77 -1.20
N ASN A 152 -4.72 9.19 -1.93
CA ASN A 152 -6.08 9.72 -2.12
C ASN A 152 -7.08 9.26 -1.05
N SER A 153 -6.65 8.45 -0.08
CA SER A 153 -7.51 8.08 1.05
C SER A 153 -7.88 9.32 1.90
N PRO A 154 -9.09 9.39 2.48
CA PRO A 154 -9.56 10.55 3.24
C PRO A 154 -8.57 10.97 4.34
N GLY A 155 -8.23 12.25 4.35
CA GLY A 155 -7.31 12.86 5.32
C GLY A 155 -5.82 12.64 5.05
N VAL A 156 -5.42 11.76 4.11
CA VAL A 156 -3.99 11.44 3.90
C VAL A 156 -3.22 12.60 3.28
N LYS A 157 -3.78 13.29 2.27
CA LYS A 157 -3.12 14.47 1.68
C LYS A 157 -2.92 15.59 2.70
N ASP A 158 -3.95 15.87 3.50
CA ASP A 158 -3.90 16.86 4.58
C ASP A 158 -2.81 16.48 5.59
N PHE A 159 -2.81 15.22 6.05
CA PHE A 159 -1.77 14.72 6.94
C PHE A 159 -0.36 14.88 6.37
N ILE A 160 -0.13 14.54 5.10
CA ILE A 160 1.17 14.64 4.44
C ILE A 160 1.64 16.09 4.32
N HIS A 161 0.77 16.99 3.87
CA HIS A 161 1.17 18.34 3.46
C HIS A 161 1.01 19.40 4.55
N ASN A 162 0.11 19.21 5.51
CA ASN A 162 -0.24 20.21 6.52
C ASN A 162 0.38 19.89 7.91
N GLY A 163 1.60 19.34 7.90
CA GLY A 163 2.45 19.19 9.09
C GLY A 163 2.18 17.95 9.95
N GLY A 164 1.08 17.23 9.73
CA GLY A 164 0.77 15.98 10.44
C GLY A 164 1.87 14.93 10.30
N PHE A 165 2.34 14.69 9.07
CA PHE A 165 3.37 13.71 8.79
C PHE A 165 4.73 14.14 9.35
N LYS A 166 5.10 15.41 9.17
CA LYS A 166 6.33 15.99 9.71
C LYS A 166 6.36 15.97 11.25
N LYS A 167 5.21 16.07 11.92
CA LYS A 167 5.09 15.92 13.38
C LYS A 167 5.54 14.53 13.85
N PHE A 168 5.21 13.47 13.12
CA PHE A 168 5.61 12.10 13.48
C PHE A 168 6.95 11.67 12.88
N VAL A 169 7.36 12.28 11.77
CA VAL A 169 8.63 12.02 11.08
C VAL A 169 9.36 13.36 10.88
N PRO A 170 10.08 13.86 11.92
CA PRO A 170 10.69 15.19 11.87
C PRO A 170 11.71 15.38 10.73
N ASN A 171 12.40 14.32 10.35
CA ASN A 171 13.46 14.32 9.33
C ASN A 171 12.94 13.88 7.95
N LEU A 172 11.72 14.30 7.60
CA LEU A 172 11.01 13.92 6.36
C LEU A 172 11.28 14.87 5.17
N GLU A 173 11.56 14.29 4.00
CA GLU A 173 11.42 14.88 2.65
C GLU A 173 10.23 14.22 1.94
N VAL A 174 9.41 15.00 1.22
CA VAL A 174 8.22 14.49 0.49
C VAL A 174 8.37 14.76 -1.01
N VAL A 175 8.04 13.76 -1.84
CA VAL A 175 7.95 13.88 -3.30
C VAL A 175 6.62 13.30 -3.76
N VAL A 176 5.87 14.07 -4.55
CA VAL A 176 4.64 13.61 -5.21
C VAL A 176 4.89 13.55 -6.72
N MET A 177 4.73 12.37 -7.31
CA MET A 177 4.95 12.13 -8.73
C MET A 177 3.65 12.31 -9.51
N LYS A 178 3.63 13.26 -10.45
CA LYS A 178 2.44 13.59 -11.24
C LYS A 178 2.13 12.51 -12.29
N GLY A 179 0.86 12.09 -12.35
CA GLY A 179 0.33 11.11 -13.30
C GLY A 179 0.76 9.66 -13.04
N VAL A 180 1.26 9.34 -11.84
CA VAL A 180 1.83 8.02 -11.51
C VAL A 180 0.94 7.29 -10.52
N GLY A 181 0.73 5.99 -10.74
CA GLY A 181 -0.11 5.13 -9.90
C GLY A 181 0.57 4.64 -8.62
N HIS A 182 0.17 3.45 -8.17
CA HIS A 182 0.64 2.86 -6.92
C HIS A 182 2.05 2.24 -7.02
N PHE A 183 2.34 1.52 -8.12
CA PHE A 183 3.60 0.78 -8.33
C PHE A 183 4.71 1.66 -8.90
N ILE A 184 5.00 2.78 -8.24
CA ILE A 184 5.92 3.83 -8.73
C ILE A 184 7.34 3.32 -9.03
N ASN A 185 7.80 2.30 -8.31
CA ASN A 185 9.11 1.68 -8.51
C ASN A 185 9.20 0.82 -9.77
N GLU A 186 8.08 0.38 -10.35
CA GLU A 186 8.03 -0.28 -11.66
C GLU A 186 7.67 0.74 -12.75
N GLU A 187 6.62 1.54 -12.54
CA GLU A 187 6.14 2.54 -13.49
C GLU A 187 7.18 3.63 -13.82
N LYS A 188 7.95 4.05 -12.82
CA LYS A 188 8.99 5.10 -12.91
C LYS A 188 10.32 4.63 -12.32
N ALA A 189 10.72 3.40 -12.66
CA ALA A 189 11.89 2.75 -12.08
C ALA A 189 13.19 3.59 -12.09
N ARG A 190 13.46 4.32 -13.19
CA ARG A 190 14.64 5.19 -13.30
C ARG A 190 14.58 6.39 -12.34
N ASP A 191 13.43 7.04 -12.24
CA ASP A 191 13.26 8.20 -11.35
C ASP A 191 13.36 7.77 -9.88
N ILE A 192 12.75 6.63 -9.52
CA ILE A 192 12.85 6.06 -8.18
C ILE A 192 14.30 5.69 -7.84
N SER A 193 15.02 5.06 -8.77
CA SER A 193 16.45 4.73 -8.58
C SER A 193 17.30 5.98 -8.35
N ALA A 194 17.06 7.05 -9.10
CA ALA A 194 17.74 8.33 -8.93
C ALA A 194 17.40 8.98 -7.58
N HIS A 195 16.14 8.91 -7.14
CA HIS A 195 15.73 9.41 -5.83
C HIS A 195 16.36 8.65 -4.68
N ILE A 196 16.46 7.32 -4.78
CA ILE A 196 17.14 6.47 -3.79
C ILE A 196 18.62 6.86 -3.72
N TYR A 197 19.31 6.83 -4.86
CA TYR A 197 20.75 7.12 -4.94
C TYR A 197 21.10 8.51 -4.39
N SER A 198 20.36 9.54 -4.83
CA SER A 198 20.59 10.92 -4.37
C SER A 198 20.33 11.10 -2.87
N PHE A 199 19.39 10.36 -2.29
CA PHE A 199 19.07 10.46 -0.87
C PHE A 199 20.10 9.75 0.00
N ILE A 200 20.48 8.51 -0.36
CA ILE A 200 21.43 7.73 0.46
C ILE A 200 22.84 8.32 0.44
N LYS A 201 23.24 9.05 -0.61
CA LYS A 201 24.54 9.75 -0.68
C LYS A 201 24.71 10.89 0.33
N LYS A 202 23.64 11.29 1.03
CA LYS A 202 23.72 12.30 2.09
C LYS A 202 24.28 11.73 3.41
N PHE A 203 24.51 10.42 3.50
CA PHE A 203 24.91 9.66 4.70
C PHE A 203 26.04 8.68 4.40
#